data_AF-A0A6A4RPJ4-F1
#
_entry.id   AF-A0A6A4RPJ4-F1
#
_cell.length_a   1.000
_cell.length_b   1.000
_cell.length_c   1.000
_cell.angle_alpha   90.00
_cell.angle_beta   90.00
_cell.angle_gamma   90.00
#
_symmetry.space_group_name_H-M   'P 1'
#
loop_
_entity.id
_entity.type
_entity.pdbx_description
1 polymer ?
#
loop_
_entity_poly.entity_id
_entity_poly.type
_entity_poly.pdbx_seq_one_letter_code
_entity_poly.pdbx_strand_id
1 'polypeptide(L)'
;MYAALQSHLMRLHFVRNTGERGILLRLATGRTNIRQEPCAVLGCRYRSSRLDKHLTDGHSEQTQAHIESHLEEARRRKVLSLLTALRATTTSIPMVSTLDVDKDEEVRMEGTPVPEDEVEETGCPNPNC
;
A
#
# COMPACT_ATOMS: atom_id res chain seq x y z
N MET A 1 15.22 -13.43 5.78
CA MET A 1 14.73 -13.90 4.47
C MET A 1 13.89 -15.16 4.71
N TYR A 2 12.57 -15.13 4.48
CA TYR A 2 11.72 -16.30 4.75
C TYR A 2 12.02 -17.41 3.73
N ALA A 3 12.67 -18.49 4.17
CA ALA A 3 13.05 -19.64 3.33
C ALA A 3 11.86 -20.31 2.62
N ALA A 4 10.62 -20.01 3.03
CA ALA A 4 9.40 -20.41 2.34
C ALA A 4 8.33 -19.31 2.43
N LEU A 5 8.56 -18.16 1.79
CA LEU A 5 7.60 -17.03 1.79
C LEU A 5 6.18 -17.46 1.39
N GLN A 6 6.05 -18.40 0.45
CA GLN A 6 4.75 -18.94 0.06
C GLN A 6 4.00 -19.62 1.21
N SER A 7 4.67 -20.47 1.99
CA SER A 7 4.04 -21.16 3.11
C SER A 7 3.78 -20.20 4.27
N HIS A 8 4.65 -19.21 4.47
CA HIS A 8 4.46 -18.12 5.42
C HIS A 8 3.18 -17.31 5.12
N LEU A 9 2.99 -16.86 3.88
CA LEU A 9 1.78 -16.15 3.46
C LEU A 9 0.51 -17.00 3.65
N MET A 10 0.60 -18.30 3.37
CA MET A 10 -0.55 -19.20 3.50
C MET A 10 -0.89 -19.52 4.97
N ARG A 11 0.11 -19.73 5.83
CA ARG A 11 -0.08 -20.23 7.20
C ARG A 11 -0.25 -19.12 8.23
N LEU A 12 0.49 -18.02 8.10
CA LEU A 12 0.48 -16.93 9.07
C LEU A 12 -0.44 -15.78 8.63
N HIS A 13 -0.44 -15.46 7.34
CA HIS A 13 -1.28 -14.39 6.78
C HIS A 13 -2.58 -14.91 6.14
N PHE A 14 -2.82 -16.22 6.17
CA PHE A 14 -4.02 -16.86 5.65
C PHE A 14 -4.36 -16.49 4.18
N VAL A 15 -3.36 -16.14 3.38
CA VAL A 15 -3.53 -15.82 1.95
C VAL A 15 -3.78 -17.11 1.16
N ARG A 16 -5.03 -17.58 1.21
CA ARG A 16 -5.48 -18.81 0.56
C ARG A 16 -5.75 -18.61 -0.92
N ASN A 17 -6.20 -17.40 -1.31
CA ASN A 17 -6.41 -17.03 -2.70
C ASN A 17 -5.07 -17.15 -3.48
N THR A 18 -5.07 -18.00 -4.51
CA THR A 18 -3.88 -18.33 -5.29
C THR A 18 -3.42 -17.16 -6.17
N GLY A 19 -4.37 -16.39 -6.73
CA GLY A 19 -4.10 -15.20 -7.53
C GLY A 19 -3.45 -14.10 -6.70
N GLU A 20 -4.03 -13.82 -5.55
CA GLU A 20 -3.51 -12.87 -4.57
C GLU A 20 -2.10 -13.26 -4.13
N ARG A 21 -1.91 -14.51 -3.69
CA ARG A 21 -0.61 -15.03 -3.26
C ARG A 21 0.44 -14.91 -4.37
N GLY A 22 0.07 -15.21 -5.62
CA GLY A 22 0.95 -15.06 -6.77
C GLY A 22 1.35 -13.61 -7.06
N ILE A 23 0.46 -12.65 -6.80
CA ILE A 23 0.77 -11.21 -6.91
C ILE A 23 1.74 -10.80 -5.81
N LEU A 24 1.47 -11.15 -4.54
CA LEU A 24 2.32 -10.81 -3.39
C LEU A 24 3.72 -11.42 -3.49
N LEU A 25 3.84 -12.67 -3.97
CA LEU A 25 5.13 -13.30 -4.19
C LEU A 25 5.97 -12.58 -5.26
N ARG A 26 5.34 -12.12 -6.35
CA ARG A 26 6.03 -11.34 -7.39
C ARG A 26 6.49 -9.98 -6.86
N LEU A 27 5.68 -9.34 -6.02
CA LEU A 27 6.07 -8.09 -5.34
C LEU A 27 7.30 -8.32 -4.47
N ALA A 28 7.24 -9.29 -3.56
CA ALA A 28 8.30 -9.55 -2.58
C ALA A 28 9.63 -10.02 -3.22
N THR A 29 9.58 -10.63 -4.40
CA THR A 29 10.78 -11.05 -5.16
C THR A 29 11.25 -10.03 -6.18
N GLY A 30 10.55 -8.88 -6.32
CA GLY A 30 10.85 -7.88 -7.34
C GLY A 30 10.57 -8.36 -8.78
N ARG A 31 9.87 -9.48 -8.97
CA ARG A 31 9.59 -10.10 -10.29
C ARG A 31 8.28 -9.63 -10.93
N THR A 32 7.71 -8.53 -10.45
CA THR A 32 6.56 -7.88 -11.10
C THR A 32 6.98 -7.33 -12.47
N ASN A 33 6.23 -7.69 -13.51
CA ASN A 33 6.46 -7.20 -14.87
C ASN A 33 5.90 -5.77 -15.01
N ILE A 34 6.80 -4.81 -15.22
CA ILE A 34 6.49 -3.37 -15.34
C ILE A 34 6.78 -2.80 -16.73
N ARG A 35 7.03 -3.66 -17.73
CA ARG A 35 7.51 -3.24 -19.06
C ARG A 35 6.60 -2.20 -19.74
N GLN A 36 5.29 -2.40 -19.62
CA GLN A 36 4.25 -1.56 -20.22
C GLN A 36 3.68 -0.52 -19.24
N GLU A 37 4.28 -0.36 -18.06
CA GLU A 37 3.82 0.64 -17.11
C GLU A 37 4.25 2.04 -17.55
N PRO A 38 3.44 3.08 -17.25
CA PRO A 38 3.79 4.46 -17.55
C PRO A 38 4.99 4.91 -16.71
N CYS A 39 5.82 5.78 -17.29
CA CYS A 39 6.94 6.38 -16.57
C CYS A 39 6.47 7.08 -15.28
N ALA A 40 7.24 6.90 -14.20
CA ALA A 40 6.95 7.50 -12.90
C ALA A 40 7.55 8.91 -12.75
N VAL A 41 8.37 9.36 -13.71
CA VAL A 41 8.96 10.70 -13.70
C VAL A 41 7.89 11.73 -14.06
N LEU A 42 7.76 12.77 -13.23
CA LEU A 42 6.80 13.85 -13.44
C LEU A 42 7.06 14.56 -14.77
N GLY A 43 6.02 14.72 -15.57
CA GLY A 43 6.10 15.33 -16.90
C GLY A 43 6.56 14.39 -18.03
N CYS A 44 7.07 13.20 -17.71
CA CYS A 44 7.38 12.21 -18.73
C CYS A 44 6.12 11.51 -19.24
N ARG A 45 5.96 11.43 -20.57
CA ARG A 45 4.78 10.83 -21.23
C ARG A 45 5.04 9.45 -21.84
N TYR A 46 6.18 8.82 -21.52
CA TYR A 46 6.54 7.52 -22.07
C TYR A 46 5.61 6.39 -21.59
N ARG A 47 5.11 5.56 -22.53
CA ARG A 47 4.15 4.45 -22.26
C ARG A 47 4.34 3.20 -23.14
N SER A 48 5.50 2.99 -23.79
CA SER A 48 5.57 2.00 -24.89
C SER A 48 5.91 0.56 -24.50
N SER A 49 7.16 0.27 -24.09
CA SER A 49 7.63 -1.13 -24.15
C SER A 49 8.58 -1.56 -23.04
N ARG A 50 9.54 -0.73 -22.66
CA ARG A 50 10.59 -1.10 -21.69
C ARG A 50 10.87 0.06 -20.77
N LEU A 51 10.03 0.18 -19.74
CA LEU A 51 10.20 1.17 -18.69
C LEU A 51 11.58 1.11 -18.02
N ASP A 52 12.13 -0.09 -17.84
CA ASP A 52 13.47 -0.33 -17.31
C ASP A 52 14.55 0.39 -18.10
N LYS A 53 14.63 0.12 -19.41
CA LYS A 53 15.60 0.78 -20.28
C LYS A 53 15.30 2.27 -20.44
N HIS A 54 14.02 2.63 -20.51
CA HIS A 54 13.62 4.02 -20.64
C HIS A 54 14.10 4.87 -19.45
N LEU A 55 14.02 4.37 -18.22
CA LEU A 55 14.50 5.09 -17.05
C LEU A 55 16.03 5.21 -17.04
N THR A 56 16.76 4.17 -17.46
CA THR A 56 18.23 4.20 -17.51
C THR A 56 18.76 5.08 -18.64
N ASP A 57 18.18 4.98 -19.84
CA ASP A 57 18.71 5.65 -21.05
C ASP A 57 18.10 7.04 -21.26
N GLY A 58 16.85 7.24 -20.83
CA GLY A 58 16.06 8.44 -21.11
C GLY A 58 16.09 9.50 -20.01
N HIS A 59 16.58 9.17 -18.82
CA HIS A 59 16.64 10.06 -17.66
C HIS A 59 18.07 10.14 -17.11
N SER A 60 19.03 10.49 -17.98
CA SER A 60 20.45 10.63 -17.64
C SER A 60 20.74 11.68 -16.55
N GLU A 61 19.82 12.61 -16.35
CA GLU A 61 19.84 13.62 -15.29
C GLU A 61 19.55 13.06 -13.89
N GLN A 62 19.06 11.82 -13.81
CA GLN A 62 18.74 11.17 -12.55
C GLN A 62 19.88 10.28 -12.06
N THR A 63 19.98 10.15 -10.74
CA THR A 63 20.89 9.20 -10.13
C THR A 63 20.34 7.78 -10.24
N GLN A 64 21.23 6.80 -10.20
CA GLN A 64 20.84 5.38 -10.19
C GLN A 64 19.85 5.05 -9.05
N ALA A 65 20.01 5.68 -7.87
CA ALA A 65 19.09 5.50 -6.75
C ALA A 65 17.67 6.03 -7.04
N HIS A 66 17.55 7.17 -7.75
CA HIS A 66 16.24 7.68 -8.16
C HIS A 66 15.59 6.79 -9.23
N ILE A 67 16.38 6.29 -10.18
CA ILE A 67 15.91 5.31 -11.18
C ILE A 67 15.35 4.06 -10.49
N GLU A 68 16.06 3.53 -9.50
CA GLU A 68 15.60 2.37 -8.72
C GLU A 68 14.31 2.66 -7.96
N SER A 69 14.21 3.82 -7.31
CA SER A 69 12.98 4.26 -6.65
C SER A 69 11.79 4.35 -7.62
N HIS A 70 11.99 4.88 -8.83
CA HIS A 70 10.95 4.92 -9.85
C HIS A 70 10.53 3.53 -10.34
N LEU A 71 11.47 2.58 -10.44
CA LEU A 71 11.15 1.19 -10.77
C LEU A 71 10.35 0.51 -9.67
N GLU A 72 10.72 0.72 -8.40
CA GLU A 72 9.97 0.19 -7.25
C GLU A 72 8.55 0.76 -7.21
N GLU A 73 8.39 2.06 -7.41
CA GLU A 73 7.08 2.70 -7.47
C GLU A 73 6.23 2.16 -8.62
N ALA A 74 6.82 1.95 -9.80
CA ALA A 74 6.13 1.31 -10.91
C ALA A 74 5.68 -0.13 -10.58
N ARG A 75 6.52 -0.92 -9.88
CA ARG A 75 6.15 -2.27 -9.44
C ARG A 75 5.02 -2.22 -8.43
N ARG A 76 5.06 -1.28 -7.49
CA ARG A 76 4.03 -1.07 -6.48
C ARG A 76 2.69 -0.74 -7.12
N ARG A 77 2.63 0.30 -7.97
CA ARG A 77 1.40 0.69 -8.70
C ARG A 77 0.81 -0.47 -9.51
N LYS A 78 1.67 -1.23 -10.21
CA LYS A 78 1.22 -2.41 -10.96
C LYS A 78 0.60 -3.47 -10.05
N VAL A 79 1.22 -3.74 -8.91
CA VAL A 79 0.71 -4.73 -7.96
C VAL A 79 -0.63 -4.28 -7.39
N LEU A 80 -0.78 -3.02 -7.00
CA LEU A 80 -2.05 -2.47 -6.54
C LEU A 80 -3.13 -2.64 -7.61
N SER A 81 -2.87 -2.24 -8.85
CA SER A 81 -3.80 -2.42 -9.97
C SER A 81 -4.21 -3.88 -10.18
N LEU A 82 -3.27 -4.84 -10.06
CA LEU A 82 -3.58 -6.27 -10.18
C LEU A 82 -4.44 -6.78 -9.02
N LEU A 83 -4.20 -6.31 -7.80
CA LEU A 83 -5.02 -6.66 -6.63
C LEU A 83 -6.43 -6.09 -6.76
N THR A 84 -6.57 -4.84 -7.20
CA THR A 84 -7.87 -4.20 -7.42
C THR A 84 -8.66 -4.94 -8.51
N ALA A 85 -8.00 -5.27 -9.63
CA ALA A 85 -8.63 -6.03 -10.70
C ALA A 85 -9.06 -7.43 -10.23
N LEU A 86 -8.23 -8.10 -9.41
CA LEU A 86 -8.58 -9.40 -8.84
C LEU A 86 -9.76 -9.28 -7.87
N ARG A 87 -9.82 -8.24 -7.04
CA ARG A 87 -10.94 -8.02 -6.12
C ARG A 87 -12.24 -7.69 -6.86
N ALA A 88 -12.16 -6.96 -7.97
CA ALA A 88 -13.30 -6.67 -8.83
C ALA A 88 -13.87 -7.93 -9.50
N THR A 89 -13.09 -9.01 -9.61
CA THR A 89 -13.57 -10.30 -10.10
C THR A 89 -14.22 -11.11 -8.97
N THR A 90 -15.34 -11.78 -9.25
CA THR A 90 -15.95 -12.71 -8.29
C THR A 90 -15.03 -13.93 -8.10
N THR A 91 -14.24 -13.91 -7.04
CA THR A 91 -13.36 -15.03 -6.66
C THR A 91 -14.07 -15.93 -5.65
N SER A 92 -13.90 -17.25 -5.77
CA SER A 92 -14.50 -18.22 -4.84
C SER A 92 -13.89 -18.18 -3.45
N ILE A 93 -12.63 -17.73 -3.35
CA ILE A 93 -11.91 -17.51 -2.09
C ILE A 93 -11.66 -16.01 -1.96
N PRO A 94 -12.19 -15.34 -0.92
CA PRO A 94 -12.00 -13.92 -0.73
C PRO A 94 -10.52 -13.57 -0.56
N MET A 95 -10.14 -12.39 -1.01
CA MET A 95 -8.81 -11.84 -0.79
C MET A 95 -8.67 -11.37 0.66
N VAL A 96 -7.47 -11.53 1.24
CA VAL A 96 -7.20 -11.13 2.64
C VAL A 96 -6.41 -9.82 2.72
N SER A 97 -5.51 -9.58 1.78
CA SER A 97 -4.75 -8.34 1.70
C SER A 97 -5.66 -7.17 1.33
N THR A 98 -5.36 -6.05 1.97
CA THR A 98 -6.02 -4.75 1.80
C THR A 98 -5.05 -3.71 1.25
N LEU A 99 -3.95 -4.14 0.61
CA LEU A 99 -2.90 -3.25 0.13
C LEU A 99 -3.40 -2.20 -0.88
N ASP A 100 -4.44 -2.55 -1.62
CA ASP A 100 -5.09 -1.75 -2.67
C ASP A 100 -6.44 -1.17 -2.23
N VAL A 101 -6.77 -1.26 -0.95
CA VAL A 101 -7.87 -0.48 -0.34
C VAL A 101 -7.23 0.72 0.32
N ASP A 102 -7.57 1.93 -0.14
CA ASP A 102 -7.15 3.15 0.54
C ASP A 102 -7.72 3.14 1.97
N LYS A 103 -6.86 3.33 2.96
CA LYS A 103 -7.25 3.41 4.37
C LYS A 103 -7.78 4.81 4.70
N ASP A 104 -8.76 5.28 3.95
CA ASP A 104 -9.40 6.58 4.23
C ASP A 104 -10.47 6.48 5.33
N GLU A 105 -10.62 5.29 5.94
CA GLU A 105 -11.55 5.01 7.04
C GLU A 105 -10.79 4.81 8.37
N GLU A 106 -9.90 5.74 8.73
CA GLU A 106 -9.82 6.10 10.15
C GLU A 106 -11.00 7.05 10.42
N VAL A 107 -12.18 6.43 10.53
CA VAL A 107 -13.36 7.03 11.15
C VAL A 107 -12.86 7.72 12.42
N ARG A 108 -12.96 9.05 12.45
CA ARG A 108 -12.93 9.84 13.68
C ARG A 108 -13.72 9.05 14.72
N MET A 109 -13.06 8.49 15.73
CA MET A 109 -13.77 8.22 16.98
C MET A 109 -14.17 9.59 17.52
N GLU A 110 -15.30 10.09 17.05
CA GLU A 110 -16.04 11.17 17.70
C GLU A 110 -16.23 10.72 19.15
N GLY A 111 -15.68 11.52 20.05
CA GLY A 111 -15.69 11.27 21.47
C GLY A 111 -17.08 10.91 21.93
N THR A 112 -17.18 9.83 22.70
CA THR A 112 -18.33 9.56 23.54
C THR A 112 -18.66 10.84 24.30
N PRO A 113 -19.86 11.45 24.15
CA PRO A 113 -20.27 12.51 25.05
C PRO A 113 -20.42 11.86 26.42
N VAL A 114 -19.55 12.25 27.36
CA VAL A 114 -19.80 11.97 28.77
C VAL A 114 -21.03 12.81 29.13
N PRO A 115 -22.11 12.20 29.66
CA PRO A 115 -23.29 12.95 30.05
C PRO A 115 -22.92 13.99 31.12
N GLU A 116 -23.35 15.22 30.88
CA GLU A 116 -23.28 16.36 31.79
C GLU A 116 -24.28 16.15 32.91
N ASP A 117 -23.82 15.68 34.07
CA ASP A 117 -24.45 15.78 35.41
C ASP A 117 -23.39 15.15 36.34
N GLU A 118 -22.57 15.90 37.08
CA GLU A 118 -22.90 16.43 38.40
C GLU A 118 -22.03 17.66 38.70
N VAL A 119 -22.67 18.80 38.93
CA VAL A 119 -22.10 19.95 39.61
C VAL A 119 -22.06 19.66 41.11
N GLU A 120 -20.88 19.45 41.68
CA GLU A 120 -20.64 19.69 43.10
C GLU A 120 -19.71 20.88 43.28
N GLU A 121 -20.31 22.04 43.52
CA GLU A 121 -19.66 23.16 44.20
C GLU A 121 -19.13 22.69 45.55
N THR A 122 -17.81 22.72 45.73
CA THR A 122 -17.23 22.88 47.06
C THR A 122 -16.21 24.00 47.00
N GLY A 123 -16.57 25.11 47.65
CA GLY A 123 -15.95 26.41 47.47
C GLY A 123 -14.50 26.47 47.92
N CYS A 124 -13.76 27.38 47.29
CA CYS A 124 -12.45 27.80 47.74
C CYS A 124 -12.58 28.71 48.96
N PRO A 125 -11.87 28.43 50.07
CA PRO A 125 -11.60 29.44 51.07
C PRO A 125 -10.09 29.47 51.34
N ASN A 126 -9.30 30.05 50.44
CA ASN A 126 -8.10 30.72 50.96
C ASN A 126 -7.61 31.87 50.06
N PRO A 127 -7.55 33.11 50.59
CA PRO A 127 -7.09 34.27 49.85
C PRO A 127 -5.57 34.47 50.04
N ASN A 128 -4.75 33.59 49.44
CA ASN A 128 -3.33 33.85 49.06
C ASN A 128 -2.66 32.57 48.50
N CYS A 129 -2.87 32.27 47.23
CA CYS A 129 -1.93 31.48 46.42
C CYS A 129 -1.77 32.17 45.07
#